data_AF-A0A534BLQ4-F1
#
_entry.id   AF-A0A534BLQ4-F1
#
_cell.length_a   1.000
_cell.length_b   1.000
_cell.length_c   1.000
_cell.angle_alpha   90.00
_cell.angle_beta   90.00
_cell.angle_gamma   90.00
#
_symmetry.space_group_name_H-M   'P 1'
#
loop_
_entity.id
_entity.type
_entity.pdbx_description
1 polymer ?
#
loop_
_entity_poly.entity_id
_entity_poly.type
_entity_poly.pdbx_seq_one_letter_code
_entity_poly.pdbx_strand_id
1 'polypeptide(L)'
;MSPQPDQIVLITDGLPTQGKTRGLRRYVNSAERMRLFDEAVSQLPEHVPIDSVLLPMQGDLQAAHRFWHLSRVTDGTLLMPSKDWP
;
A
#
# COMPACT_ATOMS: atom_id res chain seq x y z
N MET A 1 -22.63 -8.46 -14.96
CA MET A 1 -22.58 -7.60 -13.75
C MET A 1 -21.17 -7.69 -13.19
N SER A 2 -20.60 -6.58 -12.71
CA SER A 2 -19.27 -6.54 -12.07
C SER A 2 -19.44 -6.06 -10.63
N PRO A 3 -19.68 -6.96 -9.67
CA PRO A 3 -19.86 -6.59 -8.28
C PRO A 3 -18.56 -6.03 -7.67
N GLN A 4 -18.69 -5.21 -6.63
CA GLN A 4 -17.54 -4.76 -5.85
C GLN A 4 -16.97 -5.92 -5.02
N PRO A 5 -15.66 -5.95 -4.77
CA PRO A 5 -15.06 -6.95 -3.89
C PRO A 5 -15.51 -6.75 -2.44
N ASP A 6 -15.67 -7.85 -1.70
CA ASP A 6 -15.96 -7.80 -0.26
C ASP A 6 -14.72 -7.44 0.58
N GLN A 7 -13.52 -7.74 0.07
CA GLN A 7 -12.24 -7.47 0.71
C GLN A 7 -11.11 -7.38 -0.32
N ILE A 8 -10.12 -6.53 -0.07
CA ILE A 8 -8.86 -6.46 -0.82
C ILE A 8 -7.72 -6.90 0.08
N VAL A 9 -6.90 -7.85 -0.38
CA VAL A 9 -5.66 -8.26 0.29
C VAL A 9 -4.47 -7.82 -0.55
N LEU A 10 -3.66 -6.93 0.00
CA LEU A 10 -2.46 -6.39 -0.62
C LEU A 10 -1.21 -7.01 -0.01
N ILE A 11 -0.30 -7.51 -0.84
CA ILE A 11 1.01 -8.01 -0.41
C ILE A 11 2.07 -7.15 -1.08
N THR A 12 2.96 -6.56 -0.29
CA THR A 12 3.96 -5.60 -0.79
C THR A 12 5.20 -5.56 0.10
N ASP A 13 6.31 -5.06 -0.44
CA ASP A 13 7.56 -4.83 0.28
C ASP A 13 7.80 -3.34 0.66
N GLY A 14 6.95 -2.42 0.20
CA GLY A 14 7.06 -1.00 0.50
C GLY A 14 6.06 -0.12 -0.26
N LEU A 15 6.33 1.19 -0.30
CA LEU A 15 5.51 2.15 -1.03
C LEU A 15 5.71 2.04 -2.55
N PRO A 16 4.68 2.35 -3.36
CA PRO A 16 4.77 2.31 -4.82
C PRO A 16 5.85 3.24 -5.35
N THR A 17 6.57 2.77 -6.38
CA THR A 17 7.59 3.55 -7.11
C THR A 17 7.12 3.97 -8.49
N GLN A 18 5.89 3.60 -8.89
CA GLN A 18 5.31 3.97 -10.16
C GLN A 18 3.81 4.26 -10.00
N GLY A 19 3.32 5.26 -10.72
CA GLY A 19 1.89 5.56 -10.83
C GLY A 19 1.21 4.81 -11.97
N LYS A 20 -0.01 5.24 -12.31
CA LYS A 20 -0.79 4.68 -13.44
C LYS A 20 -0.06 4.80 -14.78
N THR A 21 0.69 5.90 -14.98
CA THR A 21 1.58 6.09 -16.11
C THR A 21 3.03 6.10 -15.64
N ARG A 22 3.92 5.61 -16.50
CA ARG A 22 5.35 5.59 -16.20
C ARG A 22 5.90 7.02 -16.16
N GLY A 23 6.56 7.38 -15.07
CA GLY A 23 7.22 8.67 -14.92
C GLY A 23 8.45 8.80 -15.83
N LEU A 24 8.82 10.05 -16.15
CA LEU A 24 10.01 10.35 -16.97
C LEU A 24 11.32 10.14 -16.20
N ARG A 25 11.28 10.25 -14.87
CA ARG A 25 12.47 10.12 -14.01
C ARG A 25 12.73 8.66 -13.66
N ARG A 26 14.01 8.29 -13.64
CA ARG A 26 14.47 6.92 -13.29
C ARG A 26 14.43 6.63 -11.79
N TYR A 27 14.48 7.66 -10.95
CA TYR A 27 14.53 7.55 -9.50
C TYR A 27 13.31 8.23 -8.88
N VAL A 28 12.80 7.64 -7.80
CA VAL A 28 11.65 8.13 -7.04
C VAL A 28 12.07 8.29 -5.59
N ASN A 29 11.97 9.51 -5.07
CA ASN A 29 12.32 9.80 -3.68
C ASN A 29 11.16 9.43 -2.73
N SER A 30 11.42 9.45 -1.42
CA SER A 30 10.42 9.04 -0.42
C SER A 30 9.12 9.86 -0.46
N ALA A 31 9.20 11.16 -0.76
CA ALA A 31 8.01 12.02 -0.86
C ALA A 31 7.16 11.66 -2.09
N GLU A 32 7.80 11.39 -3.22
CA GLU A 32 7.12 10.92 -4.43
C GLU A 32 6.46 9.56 -4.20
N ARG A 33 7.10 8.62 -3.49
CA ARG A 33 6.49 7.32 -3.15
C ARG A 33 5.23 7.47 -2.29
N MET A 34 5.25 8.37 -1.31
CA MET A 34 4.06 8.69 -0.50
C MET A 34 2.94 9.30 -1.35
N ARG A 35 3.28 10.21 -2.26
CA ARG A 35 2.29 10.79 -3.18
C ARG A 35 1.67 9.72 -4.07
N LEU A 36 2.47 8.82 -4.64
CA LEU A 36 1.99 7.70 -5.44
C LEU A 36 1.05 6.78 -4.65
N PHE A 37 1.35 6.56 -3.38
CA PHE A 37 0.47 5.82 -2.48
C PHE A 37 -0.87 6.52 -2.29
N ASP A 38 -0.86 7.83 -2.01
CA ASP A 38 -2.09 8.60 -1.82
C ASP A 38 -2.95 8.64 -3.09
N GLU A 39 -2.32 8.79 -4.27
CA GLU A 39 -2.99 8.69 -5.58
C GLU A 39 -3.58 7.30 -5.85
N ALA A 40 -2.93 6.23 -5.36
CA ALA A 40 -3.45 4.88 -5.48
C ALA A 40 -4.65 4.66 -4.55
N VAL A 41 -4.56 5.13 -3.31
CA VAL A 41 -5.63 5.03 -2.31
C VAL A 41 -6.88 5.80 -2.76
N SER A 42 -6.73 6.95 -3.40
CA SER A 42 -7.88 7.72 -3.91
C SER A 42 -8.64 7.03 -5.05
N GLN A 43 -8.13 5.93 -5.60
CA GLN A 43 -8.77 5.14 -6.65
C GLN A 43 -9.40 3.83 -6.13
N LEU A 44 -9.25 3.54 -4.84
CA LEU A 44 -9.81 2.34 -4.24
C LEU A 44 -11.34 2.47 -4.05
N PRO A 45 -12.08 1.36 -4.14
CA PRO A 45 -13.51 1.37 -3.87
C PRO A 45 -13.77 1.81 -2.42
N GLU A 46 -14.79 2.65 -2.24
CA GLU A 46 -15.22 3.06 -0.91
C GLU A 46 -15.85 1.87 -0.15
N HIS A 47 -15.70 1.85 1.17
CA HIS A 47 -16.32 0.84 2.06
C HIS A 47 -15.86 -0.61 1.83
N VAL A 48 -14.68 -0.83 1.25
CA VAL A 48 -14.07 -2.16 1.13
C VAL A 48 -12.88 -2.29 2.09
N PRO A 49 -12.86 -3.27 2.99
CA PRO A 49 -11.72 -3.57 3.86
C PRO A 49 -10.45 -3.89 3.10
N ILE A 50 -9.34 -3.29 3.54
CA ILE A 50 -8.02 -3.48 2.92
C ILE A 50 -7.05 -4.06 3.92
N ASP A 51 -6.77 -5.34 3.74
CA ASP A 51 -5.75 -6.06 4.49
C ASP A 51 -4.41 -5.93 3.77
N SER A 52 -3.38 -5.54 4.49
CA SER A 52 -2.03 -5.36 3.96
C SER A 52 -1.05 -6.30 4.65
N VAL A 53 -0.32 -7.09 3.89
CA VAL A 53 0.84 -7.86 4.34
C VAL A 53 2.09 -7.14 3.82
N LEU A 54 2.78 -6.44 4.72
CA LEU A 54 4.00 -5.70 4.39
C LEU A 54 5.22 -6.56 4.77
N LEU A 55 5.98 -6.95 3.75
CA LEU A 55 7.20 -7.76 3.82
C LEU A 55 8.42 -6.87 3.54
N PRO A 56 8.86 -6.04 4.50
CA PRO A 56 9.82 -4.98 4.23
C PRO A 56 11.18 -5.56 3.81
N MET A 57 11.52 -5.44 2.52
CA MET A 57 12.83 -5.84 1.99
C MET A 57 13.85 -4.71 2.07
N GLN A 58 13.37 -3.46 2.10
CA GLN A 58 14.18 -2.25 2.25
C GLN A 58 13.58 -1.39 3.36
N GLY A 59 14.42 -0.59 4.03
CA GLY A 59 14.01 0.28 5.14
C GLY A 59 13.17 1.48 4.69
N ASP A 60 12.01 1.24 4.08
CA ASP A 60 11.01 2.27 3.79
C ASP A 60 10.25 2.62 5.08
N LEU A 61 10.81 3.57 5.83
CA LEU A 61 10.26 4.02 7.11
C LEU A 61 8.81 4.48 7.02
N GLN A 62 8.36 4.95 5.85
CA GLN A 62 7.02 5.50 5.67
C GLN A 62 5.98 4.44 5.32
N ALA A 63 6.40 3.29 4.77
CA ALA A 63 5.47 2.23 4.35
C ALA A 63 4.60 1.74 5.52
N ALA A 64 5.20 1.36 6.64
CA ALA A 64 4.47 0.83 7.79
C ALA A 64 3.37 1.78 8.29
N HIS A 65 3.71 3.07 8.44
CA HIS A 65 2.76 4.09 8.88
C HIS A 65 1.60 4.30 7.88
N ARG A 66 1.91 4.34 6.58
CA ARG A 66 0.91 4.53 5.51
C ARG A 66 -0.06 3.36 5.43
N PHE A 67 0.44 2.13 5.47
CA PHE A 67 -0.41 0.94 5.45
C PHE A 67 -1.23 0.76 6.74
N TRP A 68 -0.67 1.12 7.90
CA TRP A 68 -1.43 1.14 9.16
C TRP A 68 -2.57 2.17 9.13
N HIS A 69 -2.32 3.35 8.56
CA HIS A 69 -3.36 4.34 8.38
C HIS A 69 -4.44 3.84 7.40
N LEU A 70 -4.05 3.21 6.29
CA LEU A 70 -4.98 2.64 5.32
C LEU A 70 -5.89 1.58 5.94
N SER A 71 -5.31 0.65 6.72
CA SER A 71 -6.09 -0.39 7.39
C SER A 71 -7.09 0.24 8.36
N ARG A 72 -6.70 1.29 9.08
CA ARG A 72 -7.56 2.03 10.01
C ARG A 72 -8.73 2.77 9.37
N VAL A 73 -8.58 3.28 8.15
CA VAL A 73 -9.65 4.04 7.47
C VAL A 73 -10.56 3.16 6.62
N THR A 74 -10.16 1.90 6.38
CA THR A 74 -10.92 0.93 5.59
C THR A 74 -11.49 -0.22 6.41
N ASP A 75 -11.26 -0.24 7.74
CA ASP A 75 -11.58 -1.37 8.62
C ASP A 75 -10.87 -2.68 8.21
N GLY A 76 -9.66 -2.56 7.65
CA GLY A 76 -8.78 -3.67 7.35
C GLY A 76 -7.69 -3.90 8.39
N THR A 77 -6.74 -4.78 8.07
CA THR A 77 -5.64 -5.19 8.95
C THR A 77 -4.28 -4.91 8.34
N LEU A 78 -3.26 -4.61 9.16
CA LEU A 78 -1.86 -4.63 8.76
C LEU A 78 -1.13 -5.80 9.42
N LEU A 79 -0.54 -6.68 8.63
CA LEU A 79 0.39 -7.72 9.06
C LEU A 79 1.80 -7.37 8.59
N MET A 80 2.74 -7.27 9.54
CA MET A 80 4.17 -7.11 9.27
C MET A 80 4.93 -8.23 9.97
N PRO A 81 5.12 -9.38 9.31
CA PRO A 81 5.80 -10.50 9.93
C PRO A 81 7.27 -10.15 10.22
N SER A 82 7.82 -10.82 11.24
CA SER A 82 9.26 -10.71 11.53
C SER A 82 10.07 -11.30 10.37
N LYS A 83 11.35 -10.93 10.27
CA LYS A 83 12.26 -11.48 9.24
C LYS A 83 12.36 -13.01 9.29
N ASP A 84 12.17 -13.59 10.47
CA ASP A 84 12.34 -15.03 10.71
C ASP A 84 11.01 -15.81 10.57
N TRP A 85 9.96 -15.19 10.02
CA TRP A 85 8.66 -15.83 9.78
C TRP A 85 8.70 -16.80 8.57
N PRO A 86 7.97 -17.94 8.61
CA PRO A 86 7.05 -18.36 9.66
C PRO A 86 7.74 -18.89 10.93
#